data_AF-W4FI65-F1
#
_entry.id   AF-W4FI65-F1
#
_cell.length_a   1.000
_cell.length_b   1.000
_cell.length_c   1.000
_cell.angle_alpha   90.00
_cell.angle_beta   90.00
_cell.angle_gamma   90.00
#
_symmetry.space_group_name_H-M   'P 1'
#
loop_
_entity.id
_entity.type
_entity.pdbx_description
1 polymer ?
#
loop_
_entity_poly.entity_id
_entity_poly.type
_entity_poly.pdbx_seq_one_letter_code
_entity_poly.pdbx_strand_id
1 'polypeptide(L)'
;MVKIIVSVLSAGVASAFGTISEFPTEMTSLMDQTVDPCTDFYSYSCGTWYNKTTLHSNAVINMFTVTAAASDKVIEKLLSAKLPKLAEFCWALWGGSITQLGPTLRPSCPSLPTSWGEPKNRKTYSTLTFDPKAYIANLNKVSAFDTAFNLAQINTAVDKQIWETTAHDVNAWNQRATNTLVFPAAILQPPFYYAMADPSVNYAAIGSTIGHEITHGFDHNGALVIDSDGNLNRLWSATVTNTFNEKAKCFIEQYGSMEVKNELTGDLLGKLDGKLTLRETIADNGGLNTAYRAYRDYVHAEAEATKYTKETGEKTFWISHAQLRCAKNSDEYLQFLLTDEHPPGRHRLIGAVQNSVDFAKVFNAPMNPTKKCSELHTNFIRFWHSLLVSSSFIVYFL
;
A
#
# COMPACT_ATOMS: atom_id res chain seq x y z
N MET A 1 20.43 47.33 38.32
CA MET A 1 20.58 47.13 36.86
C MET A 1 21.10 45.70 36.70
N VAL A 2 20.44 44.71 36.12
CA VAL A 2 19.47 44.63 35.01
C VAL A 2 18.51 43.47 35.33
N LYS A 3 17.19 43.68 35.17
CA LYS A 3 16.20 42.59 35.19
C LYS A 3 16.17 41.97 33.79
N ILE A 4 16.55 40.70 33.66
CA ILE A 4 16.29 39.92 32.44
C ILE A 4 14.95 39.24 32.63
N ILE A 5 13.92 39.81 32.00
CA ILE A 5 12.59 39.20 31.88
C ILE A 5 12.71 38.12 30.81
N VAL A 6 12.67 36.86 31.23
CA VAL A 6 12.43 35.73 30.31
C VAL A 6 10.94 35.73 30.02
N SER A 7 10.54 36.42 28.96
CA SER A 7 9.21 36.29 28.39
C SER A 7 9.10 34.91 27.75
N VAL A 8 8.32 34.03 28.38
CA VAL A 8 7.80 32.82 27.77
C VAL A 8 6.89 33.26 26.62
N LEU A 9 7.40 33.18 25.39
CA LEU A 9 6.55 33.18 24.21
C LEU A 9 5.87 31.82 24.17
N SER A 10 4.68 31.76 24.75
CA SER A 10 3.68 30.76 24.43
C SER A 10 3.38 30.86 22.93
N ALA A 11 4.02 30.00 22.13
CA ALA A 11 3.58 29.73 20.77
C ALA A 11 2.37 28.79 20.81
N GLY A 12 1.28 29.26 21.42
CA GLY A 12 -0.05 28.85 21.03
C GLY A 12 -0.43 29.73 19.85
N VAL A 13 0.03 29.35 18.66
CA VAL A 13 -0.67 29.74 17.44
C VAL A 13 -1.54 28.55 17.10
N ALA A 14 -2.66 28.41 17.81
CA ALA A 14 -3.75 27.61 17.29
C ALA A 14 -4.07 28.22 15.93
N SER A 15 -3.76 27.50 14.85
CA SER A 15 -4.03 27.99 13.51
C SER A 15 -5.54 28.24 13.40
N ALA A 16 -5.92 29.52 13.39
CA ALA A 16 -7.28 29.97 13.15
C ALA A 16 -7.59 30.02 11.64
N PHE A 17 -7.07 29.06 10.88
CA PHE A 17 -7.63 28.76 9.56
C PHE A 17 -8.86 27.89 9.81
N GLY A 18 -10.04 28.39 9.44
CA GLY A 18 -11.28 27.62 9.56
C GLY A 18 -11.09 26.20 9.00
N THR A 19 -11.61 25.21 9.72
CA THR A 19 -11.55 23.82 9.28
C THR A 19 -12.20 23.69 7.90
N ILE A 20 -11.45 23.13 6.94
CA ILE A 20 -11.92 22.98 5.57
C ILE A 20 -13.04 21.94 5.54
N SER A 21 -14.23 22.34 5.09
CA SER A 21 -15.39 21.45 4.93
C SER A 21 -15.51 20.85 3.52
N GLU A 22 -14.80 21.40 2.55
CA GLU A 22 -14.81 20.97 1.16
C GLU A 22 -13.73 19.92 0.86
N PHE A 23 -13.99 19.05 -0.10
CA PHE A 23 -13.00 18.10 -0.60
C PHE A 23 -11.93 18.80 -1.45
N PRO A 24 -10.68 18.31 -1.45
CA PRO A 24 -9.64 18.85 -2.32
C PRO A 24 -10.02 18.75 -3.80
N THR A 25 -9.61 19.73 -4.60
CA THR A 25 -9.99 19.87 -6.02
C THR A 25 -9.52 18.66 -6.84
N GLU A 26 -8.33 18.16 -6.54
CA GLU A 26 -7.75 16.98 -7.19
C GLU A 26 -8.67 15.77 -7.00
N MET A 27 -9.19 15.57 -5.79
CA MET A 27 -10.12 14.49 -5.46
C MET A 27 -11.45 14.66 -6.20
N THR A 28 -12.08 15.85 -6.12
CA THR A 28 -13.38 16.09 -6.74
C THR A 28 -13.34 16.01 -8.27
N SER A 29 -12.19 16.30 -8.88
CA SER A 29 -12.00 16.21 -10.33
C SER A 29 -12.11 14.79 -10.91
N LEU A 30 -11.99 13.77 -10.05
CA LEU A 30 -12.05 12.34 -10.40
C LEU A 30 -13.41 11.70 -10.08
N MET A 31 -14.19 12.34 -9.21
CA MET A 31 -15.48 11.84 -8.71
C MET A 31 -16.62 12.08 -9.70
N ASP A 32 -17.61 11.21 -9.69
CA ASP A 32 -18.92 11.45 -10.30
C ASP A 32 -19.95 11.69 -9.19
N GLN A 33 -20.18 12.96 -8.87
CA GLN A 33 -21.09 13.37 -7.79
C GLN A 33 -22.58 13.19 -8.16
N THR A 34 -22.89 12.77 -9.39
CA THR A 34 -24.27 12.43 -9.78
C THR A 34 -24.66 11.02 -9.32
N VAL A 35 -23.68 10.17 -9.01
CA VAL A 35 -23.89 8.84 -8.46
C VAL A 35 -24.04 8.92 -6.94
N ASP A 36 -25.06 8.27 -6.39
CA ASP A 36 -25.21 8.18 -4.94
C ASP A 36 -24.14 7.21 -4.37
N PRO A 37 -23.22 7.68 -3.49
CA PRO A 37 -22.19 6.83 -2.87
C PRO A 37 -22.78 5.67 -2.07
N CYS A 38 -24.04 5.77 -1.67
CA CYS A 38 -24.81 4.74 -1.00
C CYS A 38 -25.17 3.56 -1.90
N THR A 39 -25.20 3.77 -3.22
CA THR A 39 -25.60 2.77 -4.21
C THR A 39 -24.39 2.19 -4.94
N ASP A 40 -23.44 3.04 -5.32
CA ASP A 40 -22.24 2.66 -6.06
C ASP A 40 -21.08 3.59 -5.72
N PHE A 41 -20.42 3.30 -4.60
CA PHE A 41 -19.29 4.10 -4.12
C PHE A 41 -18.08 4.09 -5.06
N TYR A 42 -17.92 3.02 -5.85
CA TYR A 42 -16.85 2.96 -6.84
C TYR A 42 -17.10 4.00 -7.92
N SER A 43 -18.29 4.00 -8.53
CA SER A 43 -18.63 4.97 -9.58
C SER A 43 -18.70 6.40 -9.03
N TYR A 44 -19.18 6.61 -7.80
CA TYR A 44 -19.09 7.91 -7.13
C TYR A 44 -17.64 8.43 -7.02
N SER A 45 -16.71 7.57 -6.62
CA SER A 45 -15.32 7.98 -6.35
C SER A 45 -14.44 8.05 -7.60
N CYS A 46 -14.71 7.19 -8.58
CA CYS A 46 -13.89 6.97 -9.77
C CYS A 46 -14.55 7.38 -11.09
N GLY A 47 -15.85 7.69 -11.11
CA GLY A 47 -16.65 7.75 -12.35
C GLY A 47 -16.14 8.75 -13.38
N THR A 48 -15.76 9.96 -12.94
CA THR A 48 -15.18 10.95 -13.86
C THR A 48 -13.79 10.52 -14.35
N TRP A 49 -12.95 9.97 -13.48
CA TRP A 49 -11.66 9.40 -13.88
C TRP A 49 -11.84 8.28 -14.91
N TYR A 50 -12.80 7.38 -14.66
CA TYR A 50 -13.11 6.24 -15.50
C TYR A 50 -13.57 6.66 -16.91
N ASN A 51 -14.43 7.67 -16.98
CA ASN A 51 -14.95 8.23 -18.23
C ASN A 51 -13.88 8.96 -19.04
N LYS A 52 -12.94 9.65 -18.37
CA LYS A 52 -11.82 10.35 -19.03
C LYS A 52 -10.68 9.41 -19.46
N THR A 53 -10.56 8.25 -18.82
CA THR A 53 -9.49 7.30 -19.11
C THR A 53 -9.79 6.56 -20.41
N THR A 54 -8.85 6.60 -21.37
CA THR A 54 -8.97 5.87 -22.64
C THR A 54 -8.03 4.68 -22.63
N LEU A 55 -8.57 3.49 -22.93
CA LEU A 55 -7.79 2.26 -23.01
C LEU A 55 -7.30 2.07 -24.45
N HIS A 56 -6.00 1.88 -24.65
CA HIS A 56 -5.39 1.82 -25.99
C HIS A 56 -4.89 0.41 -26.39
N SER A 57 -5.11 -0.63 -25.58
CA SER A 57 -4.66 -2.01 -25.84
C SER A 57 -5.35 -3.02 -24.89
N ASN A 58 -5.02 -4.32 -25.02
CA ASN A 58 -5.41 -5.42 -24.11
C ASN A 58 -4.71 -5.28 -22.74
N ALA A 59 -4.91 -4.15 -22.09
CA ALA A 59 -4.20 -3.75 -20.89
C ALA A 59 -5.18 -3.31 -19.80
N VAL A 60 -4.61 -2.85 -18.70
CA VAL A 60 -5.28 -2.14 -17.62
C VAL A 60 -4.64 -0.77 -17.49
N ILE A 61 -5.46 0.24 -17.19
CA ILE A 61 -4.99 1.50 -16.62
C ILE A 61 -5.51 1.56 -15.19
N ASN A 62 -4.62 1.66 -14.23
CA ASN A 62 -4.88 1.79 -12.80
C ASN A 62 -3.75 2.60 -12.13
N MET A 63 -3.87 2.87 -10.83
CA MET A 63 -2.89 3.70 -10.12
C MET A 63 -1.47 3.12 -10.12
N PHE A 64 -1.31 1.79 -10.08
CA PHE A 64 0.01 1.16 -10.20
C PHE A 64 0.64 1.39 -11.58
N THR A 65 -0.09 1.15 -12.66
CA THR A 65 0.41 1.36 -14.03
C THR A 65 0.72 2.83 -14.32
N VAL A 66 -0.07 3.76 -13.78
CA VAL A 66 0.16 5.20 -13.92
C VAL A 66 1.45 5.62 -13.20
N THR A 67 1.64 5.13 -11.97
CA THR A 67 2.86 5.42 -11.19
C THR A 67 4.10 4.74 -11.79
N ALA A 68 3.96 3.52 -12.34
CA ALA A 68 5.03 2.85 -13.07
C ALA A 68 5.47 3.66 -14.29
N ALA A 69 4.51 4.08 -15.13
CA ALA A 69 4.80 4.92 -16.29
C ALA A 69 5.44 6.28 -15.91
N ALA A 70 5.06 6.86 -14.77
CA ALA A 70 5.71 8.08 -14.26
C ALA A 70 7.16 7.81 -13.83
N SER A 71 7.40 6.69 -13.15
CA SER A 71 8.74 6.26 -12.73
C SER A 71 9.65 5.98 -13.93
N ASP A 72 9.13 5.28 -14.94
CA ASP A 72 9.84 4.98 -16.18
C ASP A 72 10.29 6.26 -16.90
N LYS A 73 9.43 7.29 -16.97
CA LYS A 73 9.80 8.59 -17.57
C LYS A 73 10.96 9.27 -16.84
N VAL A 74 11.04 9.14 -15.52
CA VAL A 74 12.18 9.66 -14.75
C VAL A 74 13.45 8.89 -15.13
N ILE A 75 13.37 7.56 -15.20
CA ILE A 75 14.49 6.70 -15.60
C ILE A 75 14.94 7.02 -17.02
N GLU A 76 14.03 7.11 -17.99
CA GLU A 76 14.32 7.48 -19.38
C GLU A 76 14.98 8.86 -19.47
N LYS A 77 14.52 9.84 -18.69
CA LYS A 77 15.14 11.16 -18.62
C LYS A 77 16.56 11.08 -18.08
N LEU A 78 16.80 10.28 -17.04
CA LEU A 78 18.14 10.08 -16.47
C LEU A 78 19.08 9.35 -17.44
N LEU A 79 18.59 8.33 -18.15
CA LEU A 79 19.36 7.57 -19.16
C LEU A 79 19.68 8.42 -20.39
N SER A 80 18.71 9.20 -20.88
CA SER A 80 18.87 10.08 -22.05
C SER A 80 19.75 11.30 -21.78
N ALA A 81 19.81 11.77 -20.53
CA ALA A 81 20.67 12.88 -20.13
C ALA A 81 22.18 12.57 -20.22
N LYS A 82 22.59 11.34 -20.58
CA LYS A 82 23.99 10.89 -20.67
C LYS A 82 24.82 11.34 -19.46
N LEU A 83 24.19 11.35 -18.28
CA LEU A 83 24.84 11.76 -17.05
C LEU A 83 26.08 10.86 -16.84
N PRO A 84 27.20 11.41 -16.34
CA PRO A 84 28.35 10.59 -16.00
C PRO A 84 27.89 9.44 -15.10
N LYS A 85 28.46 8.24 -15.32
CA LYS A 85 28.05 6.99 -14.66
C LYS A 85 27.74 7.26 -13.19
N LEU A 86 26.66 6.69 -12.64
CA LEU A 86 26.16 6.94 -11.27
C LEU A 86 27.25 7.01 -10.19
N ALA A 87 28.36 6.28 -10.37
CA ALA A 87 29.57 6.32 -9.55
C ALA A 87 30.23 7.71 -9.44
N GLU A 88 30.27 8.50 -10.52
CA GLU A 88 30.83 9.87 -10.54
C GLU A 88 29.86 10.90 -9.92
N PHE A 89 28.54 10.67 -10.04
CA PHE A 89 27.51 11.53 -9.44
C PHE A 89 27.41 11.35 -7.92
N CYS A 90 27.53 10.12 -7.42
CA CYS A 90 27.60 9.87 -5.97
C CYS A 90 28.86 10.44 -5.32
N TRP A 91 29.99 10.47 -6.04
CA TRP A 91 31.22 11.07 -5.53
C TRP A 91 31.12 12.61 -5.44
N ALA A 92 30.49 13.26 -6.42
CA ALA A 92 30.27 14.72 -6.42
C ALA A 92 29.35 15.21 -5.29
N LEU A 93 28.35 14.42 -4.87
CA LEU A 93 27.47 14.76 -3.74
C LEU A 93 28.09 14.48 -2.37
N TRP A 94 29.07 13.58 -2.28
CA TRP A 94 29.71 13.17 -1.02
C TRP A 94 31.07 13.85 -0.79
N GLY A 95 31.59 14.59 -1.78
CA GLY A 95 32.81 15.40 -1.68
C GLY A 95 32.66 16.74 -0.94
N GLY A 96 31.46 17.07 -0.46
CA GLY A 96 31.20 18.26 0.35
C GLY A 96 30.60 17.91 1.71
N SER A 97 31.46 17.78 2.72
CA SER A 97 31.17 17.87 4.17
C SER A 97 29.70 17.82 4.60
N ILE A 98 29.23 16.65 5.03
CA ILE A 98 28.19 16.53 6.06
C ILE A 98 28.83 15.89 7.32
N THR A 99 29.40 16.74 8.15
CA THR A 99 29.45 16.53 9.60
C THR A 99 28.30 17.33 10.19
N GLN A 100 27.16 16.66 10.42
CA GLN A 100 26.19 16.89 11.51
C GLN A 100 24.84 16.25 11.16
N LEU A 101 24.71 14.95 11.40
CA LEU A 101 23.50 14.36 12.00
C LEU A 101 24.00 13.21 12.87
N GLY A 102 23.73 13.31 14.18
CA GLY A 102 24.33 12.48 15.21
C GLY A 102 23.91 11.00 15.17
N PRO A 103 24.62 10.13 15.90
CA PRO A 103 24.28 8.72 16.02
C PRO A 103 23.31 8.55 17.17
N THR A 104 22.04 8.23 16.91
CA THR A 104 21.16 7.40 17.78
C THR A 104 19.73 7.45 17.26
N LEU A 105 19.07 6.29 17.32
CA LEU A 105 17.64 6.01 17.51
C LEU A 105 17.27 4.76 16.69
N ARG A 106 17.66 3.60 17.22
CA ARG A 106 16.91 2.35 16.97
C ARG A 106 15.75 2.32 17.95
N PRO A 107 14.51 2.13 17.50
CA PRO A 107 13.47 1.51 18.30
C PRO A 107 13.36 0.04 17.93
N SER A 108 13.39 -0.80 18.95
CA SER A 108 13.04 -2.22 18.92
C SER A 108 11.51 -2.34 18.78
N CYS A 109 11.03 -2.82 17.65
CA CYS A 109 9.64 -3.26 17.47
C CYS A 109 9.57 -4.79 17.69
N PRO A 110 8.52 -5.38 18.27
CA PRO A 110 8.34 -6.82 18.23
C PRO A 110 8.06 -7.27 16.79
N SER A 111 9.14 -7.69 16.13
CA SER A 111 9.26 -8.77 15.14
C SER A 111 8.45 -8.74 13.83
N LEU A 112 8.47 -7.62 13.09
CA LEU A 112 8.44 -7.64 11.62
C LEU A 112 9.56 -6.73 11.09
N PRO A 113 10.61 -7.26 10.42
CA PRO A 113 11.56 -6.42 9.70
C PRO A 113 10.85 -5.59 8.62
N THR A 114 11.24 -4.34 8.45
CA THR A 114 10.68 -3.44 7.43
C THR A 114 11.81 -2.80 6.63
N SER A 115 11.69 -2.82 5.30
CA SER A 115 12.68 -2.26 4.37
C SER A 115 12.01 -1.24 3.44
N TRP A 116 12.64 -0.07 3.32
CA TRP A 116 12.08 1.09 2.62
C TRP A 116 13.03 1.62 1.55
N GLY A 117 12.49 2.02 0.40
CA GLY A 117 13.22 2.74 -0.64
C GLY A 117 14.14 1.84 -1.47
N GLU A 118 15.31 1.49 -0.93
CA GLU A 118 16.32 0.66 -1.60
C GLU A 118 16.98 -0.37 -0.67
N PRO A 119 17.53 -1.47 -1.22
CA PRO A 119 18.32 -2.41 -0.43
C PRO A 119 19.57 -1.74 0.14
N LYS A 120 19.86 -1.98 1.43
CA LYS A 120 21.08 -1.48 2.09
C LYS A 120 22.35 -1.95 1.38
N ASN A 121 22.37 -3.22 0.96
CA ASN A 121 23.47 -3.82 0.22
C ASN A 121 22.99 -4.07 -1.22
N ARG A 122 23.37 -3.18 -2.14
CA ARG A 122 22.97 -3.30 -3.55
C ARG A 122 23.72 -4.43 -4.23
N LYS A 123 22.99 -5.33 -4.88
CA LYS A 123 23.57 -6.30 -5.81
C LYS A 123 24.26 -5.56 -6.95
N THR A 124 25.52 -5.89 -7.22
CA THR A 124 26.30 -5.27 -8.31
C THR A 124 26.70 -6.32 -9.34
N TYR A 125 26.84 -5.89 -10.59
CA TYR A 125 27.26 -6.74 -11.72
C TYR A 125 28.69 -6.38 -12.17
N SER A 126 29.59 -6.14 -11.22
CA SER A 126 30.94 -5.61 -11.48
C SER A 126 31.81 -6.50 -12.37
N THR A 127 31.49 -7.79 -12.47
CA THR A 127 32.19 -8.77 -13.31
C THR A 127 31.62 -8.87 -14.73
N LEU A 128 30.46 -8.27 -15.00
CA LEU A 128 29.82 -8.35 -16.31
C LEU A 128 30.29 -7.21 -17.22
N THR A 129 30.67 -7.58 -18.45
CA THR A 129 30.93 -6.64 -19.54
C THR A 129 29.87 -6.79 -20.61
N PHE A 130 29.19 -5.70 -20.95
CA PHE A 130 28.09 -5.69 -21.92
C PHE A 130 28.55 -5.17 -23.28
N ASP A 131 28.02 -5.78 -24.35
CA ASP A 131 28.19 -5.31 -25.73
C ASP A 131 26.89 -4.60 -26.16
N PRO A 132 26.91 -3.30 -26.48
CA PRO A 132 25.70 -2.56 -26.87
C PRO A 132 25.01 -3.11 -28.12
N LYS A 133 25.66 -3.97 -28.92
CA LYS A 133 25.09 -4.61 -30.12
C LYS A 133 24.56 -6.02 -29.88
N ALA A 134 24.80 -6.62 -28.71
CA ALA A 134 24.51 -8.02 -28.45
C ALA A 134 23.46 -8.18 -27.34
N TYR A 135 22.23 -7.72 -27.59
CA TYR A 135 21.14 -7.73 -26.61
C TYR A 135 20.92 -9.10 -25.96
N ILE A 136 20.71 -10.15 -26.76
CA ILE A 136 20.47 -11.51 -26.25
C ILE A 136 21.68 -12.05 -25.48
N ALA A 137 22.90 -11.79 -25.96
CA ALA A 137 24.10 -12.22 -25.26
C ALA A 137 24.26 -11.53 -23.90
N ASN A 138 23.87 -10.25 -23.78
CA ASN A 138 23.87 -9.53 -22.52
C ASN A 138 22.82 -10.09 -21.55
N LEU A 139 21.62 -10.42 -22.03
CA LEU A 139 20.59 -11.08 -21.21
C LEU A 139 21.09 -12.43 -20.67
N ASN A 140 21.73 -13.24 -21.52
CA ASN A 140 22.29 -14.52 -21.11
C ASN A 140 23.39 -14.36 -20.05
N LYS A 141 24.22 -13.30 -20.14
CA LYS A 141 25.23 -12.97 -19.12
C LYS A 141 24.60 -12.65 -17.77
N VAL A 142 23.52 -11.84 -17.75
CA VAL A 142 22.79 -11.50 -16.52
C VAL A 142 22.14 -12.75 -15.93
N SER A 143 21.43 -13.53 -16.74
CA SER A 143 20.76 -14.76 -16.31
C SER A 143 21.75 -15.79 -15.71
N ALA A 144 22.91 -15.97 -16.34
CA ALA A 144 23.95 -16.87 -15.82
C ALA A 144 24.53 -16.36 -14.49
N PHE A 145 24.77 -15.05 -14.37
CA PHE A 145 25.22 -14.43 -13.12
C PHE A 145 24.20 -14.58 -12.00
N ASP A 146 22.93 -14.30 -12.27
CA ASP A 146 21.84 -14.39 -11.29
C ASP A 146 21.63 -15.82 -10.82
N THR A 147 21.71 -16.78 -11.75
CA THR A 147 21.66 -18.21 -11.44
C THR A 147 22.83 -18.60 -10.52
N ALA A 148 24.06 -18.21 -10.87
CA ALA A 148 25.23 -18.49 -10.04
C ALA A 148 25.14 -17.82 -8.66
N PHE A 149 24.67 -16.58 -8.59
CA PHE A 149 24.44 -15.84 -7.33
C PHE A 149 23.44 -16.57 -6.43
N ASN A 150 22.30 -17.01 -6.99
CA ASN A 150 21.27 -17.74 -6.26
C ASN A 150 21.75 -19.13 -5.80
N LEU A 151 22.46 -19.86 -6.67
CA LEU A 151 23.04 -21.17 -6.31
C LEU A 151 24.10 -21.03 -5.21
N ALA A 152 24.86 -19.93 -5.19
CA ALA A 152 25.84 -19.66 -4.14
C ALA A 152 25.21 -19.39 -2.76
N GLN A 153 23.91 -19.13 -2.68
CA GLN A 153 23.18 -19.02 -1.41
C GLN A 153 22.79 -20.38 -0.82
N ILE A 154 22.92 -21.47 -1.58
CA ILE A 154 22.58 -22.81 -1.06
C ILE A 154 23.57 -23.19 0.06
N ASN A 155 23.04 -23.72 1.16
CA ASN A 155 23.78 -24.05 2.38
C ASN A 155 24.42 -22.83 3.10
N THR A 156 24.00 -21.61 2.80
CA THR A 156 24.34 -20.42 3.59
C THR A 156 23.16 -19.98 4.45
N ALA A 157 23.42 -19.13 5.45
CA ALA A 157 22.34 -18.48 6.20
C ALA A 157 21.55 -17.55 5.25
N VAL A 158 20.23 -17.45 5.47
CA VAL A 158 19.37 -16.53 4.70
C VAL A 158 19.76 -15.09 5.00
N ASP A 159 20.17 -14.35 3.98
CA ASP A 159 20.40 -12.92 4.08
C ASP A 159 19.08 -12.15 3.93
N LYS A 160 18.53 -11.71 5.06
CA LYS A 160 17.29 -10.92 5.13
C LYS A 160 17.42 -9.51 4.53
N GLN A 161 18.59 -9.10 4.06
CA GLN A 161 18.80 -7.82 3.37
C GLN A 161 18.67 -7.94 1.84
N ILE A 162 18.61 -9.15 1.28
CA ILE A 162 18.37 -9.35 -0.15
C ILE A 162 16.90 -9.12 -0.43
N TRP A 163 16.61 -8.21 -1.36
CA TRP A 163 15.26 -7.99 -1.86
C TRP A 163 15.02 -8.86 -3.10
N GLU A 164 13.83 -9.46 -3.19
CA GLU A 164 13.34 -10.14 -4.41
C GLU A 164 12.84 -9.15 -5.48
N THR A 165 12.91 -7.86 -5.17
CA THR A 165 12.37 -6.75 -5.93
C THR A 165 13.39 -5.61 -5.99
N THR A 166 13.18 -4.68 -6.91
CA THR A 166 14.05 -3.52 -7.11
C THR A 166 13.43 -2.26 -6.53
N ALA A 167 14.26 -1.24 -6.28
CA ALA A 167 13.79 0.05 -5.78
C ALA A 167 12.84 0.79 -6.76
N HIS A 168 12.86 0.42 -8.05
CA HIS A 168 12.04 1.04 -9.08
C HIS A 168 10.71 0.32 -9.33
N ASP A 169 10.48 -0.81 -8.67
CA ASP A 169 9.20 -1.52 -8.80
C ASP A 169 8.08 -0.76 -8.08
N VAL A 170 6.97 -0.54 -8.78
CA VAL A 170 5.77 0.07 -8.19
C VAL A 170 4.88 -1.02 -7.64
N ASN A 171 5.23 -1.51 -6.45
CA ASN A 171 4.44 -2.48 -5.71
C ASN A 171 4.86 -2.50 -4.23
N ALA A 172 4.26 -3.35 -3.41
CA ALA A 172 4.69 -3.65 -2.05
C ALA A 172 4.60 -5.15 -1.79
N TRP A 173 5.35 -5.64 -0.79
CA TRP A 173 5.35 -7.07 -0.45
C TRP A 173 5.52 -7.34 1.03
N ASN A 174 4.88 -8.42 1.47
CA ASN A 174 5.31 -9.24 2.60
C ASN A 174 6.13 -10.43 2.07
N GLN A 175 7.45 -10.38 2.27
CA GLN A 175 8.34 -11.48 1.95
C GLN A 175 8.25 -12.56 3.02
N ARG A 176 7.43 -13.58 2.74
CA ARG A 176 7.15 -14.71 3.65
C ARG A 176 8.41 -15.35 4.26
N ALA A 177 9.41 -15.67 3.44
CA ALA A 177 10.61 -16.38 3.88
C ALA A 177 11.46 -15.60 4.90
N THR A 178 11.38 -14.27 4.87
CA THR A 178 12.12 -13.37 5.76
C THR A 178 11.20 -12.65 6.75
N ASN A 179 9.89 -12.88 6.64
CA ASN A 179 8.81 -12.15 7.29
C ASN A 179 8.99 -10.63 7.22
N THR A 180 9.45 -10.12 6.07
CA THR A 180 9.88 -8.72 5.90
C THR A 180 8.89 -7.96 5.02
N LEU A 181 8.50 -6.77 5.45
CA LEU A 181 7.73 -5.84 4.63
C LEU A 181 8.68 -5.02 3.75
N VAL A 182 8.41 -4.94 2.45
CA VAL A 182 9.25 -4.25 1.47
C VAL A 182 8.42 -3.24 0.68
N PHE A 183 8.84 -1.98 0.75
CA PHE A 183 8.23 -0.86 0.03
C PHE A 183 9.32 -0.14 -0.79
N PRO A 184 9.47 -0.45 -2.10
CA PRO A 184 10.38 0.24 -2.98
C PRO A 184 10.15 1.76 -3.04
N ALA A 185 11.18 2.49 -3.43
CA ALA A 185 11.09 3.94 -3.60
C ALA A 185 9.98 4.34 -4.60
N ALA A 186 9.78 3.56 -5.66
CA ALA A 186 8.84 3.91 -6.71
C ALA A 186 7.36 3.79 -6.32
N ILE A 187 6.99 3.06 -5.25
CA ILE A 187 5.61 3.14 -4.72
C ILE A 187 5.42 4.32 -3.75
N LEU A 188 6.50 4.90 -3.21
CA LEU A 188 6.44 5.99 -2.21
C LEU A 188 6.29 7.37 -2.88
N GLN A 189 5.34 7.48 -3.80
CA GLN A 189 5.04 8.69 -4.56
C GLN A 189 3.54 8.75 -4.91
N PRO A 190 3.04 9.87 -5.47
CA PRO A 190 1.66 9.97 -5.88
C PRO A 190 1.22 8.83 -6.84
N PRO A 191 0.00 8.29 -6.68
CA PRO A 191 -1.02 8.67 -5.71
C PRO A 191 -0.97 7.90 -4.38
N PHE A 192 0.05 7.06 -4.17
CA PHE A 192 0.17 6.25 -2.95
C PHE A 192 0.65 7.09 -1.76
N TYR A 193 1.61 7.99 -1.97
CA TYR A 193 2.13 8.86 -0.93
C TYR A 193 2.40 10.27 -1.43
N TYR A 194 1.98 11.26 -0.66
CA TYR A 194 2.20 12.67 -0.89
C TYR A 194 2.84 13.29 0.35
N ALA A 195 4.07 13.79 0.24
CA ALA A 195 4.81 14.33 1.38
C ALA A 195 4.11 15.48 2.12
N MET A 196 3.17 16.18 1.47
CA MET A 196 2.47 17.35 2.01
C MET A 196 0.94 17.19 2.00
N ALA A 197 0.42 15.98 1.81
CA ALA A 197 -1.02 15.75 1.87
C ALA A 197 -1.51 15.68 3.32
N ASP A 198 -2.80 15.97 3.48
CA ASP A 198 -3.49 15.71 4.74
C ASP A 198 -3.39 14.21 5.10
N PRO A 199 -3.28 13.86 6.39
CA PRO A 199 -3.18 12.47 6.83
C PRO A 199 -4.30 11.58 6.30
N SER A 200 -5.52 12.11 6.13
CA SER A 200 -6.65 11.34 5.57
C SER A 200 -6.30 10.69 4.22
N VAL A 201 -5.50 11.37 3.37
CA VAL A 201 -5.07 10.85 2.07
C VAL A 201 -3.98 9.80 2.24
N ASN A 202 -2.90 10.10 2.97
CA ASN A 202 -1.76 9.19 3.09
C ASN A 202 -2.12 7.91 3.87
N TYR A 203 -2.93 8.01 4.94
CA TYR A 203 -3.41 6.83 5.64
C TYR A 203 -4.34 5.98 4.76
N ALA A 204 -5.21 6.62 3.97
CA ALA A 204 -6.07 5.89 3.04
C ALA A 204 -5.29 5.22 1.91
N ALA A 205 -4.21 5.86 1.46
CA ALA A 205 -3.40 5.40 0.35
C ALA A 205 -2.28 4.45 0.83
N ILE A 206 -1.07 4.96 1.06
CA ILE A 206 0.05 4.13 1.52
C ILE A 206 -0.24 3.44 2.86
N GLY A 207 -1.00 4.05 3.77
CA GLY A 207 -1.36 3.44 5.05
C GLY A 207 -2.18 2.16 4.90
N SER A 208 -3.15 2.13 3.98
CA SER A 208 -3.92 0.91 3.70
C SER A 208 -3.08 -0.15 2.98
N THR A 209 -2.10 0.27 2.17
CA THR A 209 -1.12 -0.63 1.53
C THR A 209 -0.19 -1.25 2.56
N ILE A 210 0.33 -0.47 3.52
CA ILE A 210 1.12 -0.98 4.65
C ILE A 210 0.30 -1.96 5.48
N GLY A 211 -0.95 -1.60 5.80
CA GLY A 211 -1.85 -2.49 6.52
C GLY A 211 -2.14 -3.80 5.76
N HIS A 212 -2.20 -3.74 4.43
CA HIS A 212 -2.38 -4.91 3.58
C HIS A 212 -1.17 -5.86 3.71
N GLU A 213 0.05 -5.35 3.54
CA GLU A 213 1.27 -6.17 3.69
C GLU A 213 1.48 -6.70 5.11
N ILE A 214 1.07 -5.94 6.14
CA ILE A 214 1.07 -6.44 7.53
C ILE A 214 0.10 -7.61 7.66
N THR A 215 -1.10 -7.49 7.08
CA THR A 215 -2.12 -8.54 7.14
C THR A 215 -1.65 -9.83 6.46
N HIS A 216 -0.79 -9.76 5.44
CA HIS A 216 -0.18 -10.96 4.83
C HIS A 216 0.63 -11.83 5.81
N GLY A 217 1.11 -11.27 6.92
CA GLY A 217 1.72 -12.07 8.00
C GLY A 217 0.72 -13.00 8.70
N PHE A 218 -0.58 -12.76 8.55
CA PHE A 218 -1.65 -13.38 9.34
C PHE A 218 -2.78 -14.00 8.50
N ASP A 219 -2.71 -13.93 7.18
CA ASP A 219 -3.76 -14.40 6.26
C ASP A 219 -3.70 -15.91 5.95
N HIS A 220 -2.81 -16.63 6.64
CA HIS A 220 -2.58 -18.05 6.46
C HIS A 220 -3.83 -18.85 6.82
N ASN A 221 -4.45 -19.43 5.79
CA ASN A 221 -5.55 -20.36 5.97
C ASN A 221 -4.99 -21.78 6.19
N GLY A 222 -5.10 -22.28 7.42
CA GLY A 222 -4.64 -23.60 7.78
C GLY A 222 -3.99 -23.67 9.16
N ALA A 223 -3.39 -24.83 9.46
CA ALA A 223 -2.79 -25.09 10.76
C ALA A 223 -1.34 -24.61 10.90
N LEU A 224 -0.67 -24.35 9.78
CA LEU A 224 0.69 -23.83 9.74
C LEU A 224 0.62 -22.34 9.44
N VAL A 225 1.32 -21.55 10.24
CA VAL A 225 1.47 -20.12 10.11
C VAL A 225 2.95 -19.78 10.07
N ILE A 226 3.29 -18.66 9.42
CA ILE A 226 4.66 -18.16 9.43
C ILE A 226 4.94 -17.48 10.76
N ASP A 227 6.03 -17.87 11.42
CA ASP A 227 6.49 -17.25 12.65
C ASP A 227 7.30 -15.97 12.42
N SER A 228 7.74 -15.33 13.50
CA SER A 228 8.58 -14.11 13.44
C SER A 228 9.89 -14.29 12.69
N ASP A 229 10.38 -15.53 12.57
CA ASP A 229 11.65 -15.84 11.92
C ASP A 229 11.50 -16.22 10.45
N GLY A 230 10.27 -16.45 9.98
CA GLY A 230 9.95 -16.87 8.60
C GLY A 230 9.65 -18.36 8.46
N ASN A 231 9.56 -19.12 9.56
CA ASN A 231 9.36 -20.58 9.52
C ASN A 231 7.87 -20.95 9.59
N LEU A 232 7.49 -22.01 8.88
CA LEU A 232 6.16 -22.60 8.99
C LEU A 232 6.03 -23.41 10.28
N ASN A 233 5.21 -22.92 11.20
CA ASN A 233 5.01 -23.51 12.52
C ASN A 233 3.52 -23.58 12.89
N ARG A 234 3.17 -24.50 13.79
CA ARG A 234 1.83 -24.56 14.38
C ARG A 234 1.77 -23.68 15.61
N LEU A 235 1.61 -22.37 15.42
CA LEU A 235 1.55 -21.41 16.53
C LEU A 235 0.13 -21.24 17.09
N TRP A 236 -0.89 -21.47 16.26
CA TRP A 236 -2.28 -21.31 16.65
C TRP A 236 -2.82 -22.58 17.30
N SER A 237 -3.64 -22.41 18.35
CA SER A 237 -4.43 -23.50 18.89
C SER A 237 -5.48 -23.94 17.87
N ALA A 238 -5.97 -25.19 17.98
CA ALA A 238 -7.02 -25.69 17.11
C ALA A 238 -8.28 -24.80 17.11
N THR A 239 -8.62 -24.22 18.27
CA THR A 239 -9.74 -23.28 18.40
C THR A 239 -9.52 -22.02 17.56
N VAL A 240 -8.32 -21.43 17.61
CA VAL A 240 -7.99 -20.23 16.83
C VAL A 240 -8.01 -20.55 15.32
N THR A 241 -7.39 -21.65 14.90
CA THR A 241 -7.42 -22.11 13.50
C THR A 241 -8.86 -22.34 13.02
N ASN A 242 -9.70 -23.03 13.79
CA ASN A 242 -11.08 -23.27 13.40
C ASN A 242 -11.88 -21.97 13.29
N THR A 243 -11.73 -21.05 14.24
CA THR A 243 -12.42 -19.76 14.20
C THR A 243 -11.93 -18.90 13.03
N PHE A 244 -10.64 -18.95 12.69
CA PHE A 244 -10.09 -18.26 11.52
C PHE A 244 -10.73 -18.81 10.26
N ASN A 245 -10.73 -20.14 10.09
CA ASN A 245 -11.28 -20.81 8.92
C ASN A 245 -12.79 -20.55 8.77
N GLU A 246 -13.54 -20.48 9.87
CA GLU A 246 -14.96 -20.12 9.86
C GLU A 246 -15.20 -18.68 9.39
N LYS A 247 -14.38 -17.74 9.85
CA LYS A 247 -14.45 -16.34 9.40
C LYS A 247 -14.01 -16.18 7.95
N ALA A 248 -12.98 -16.91 7.52
CA ALA A 248 -12.51 -16.95 6.15
C ALA A 248 -13.60 -17.45 5.18
N LYS A 249 -14.44 -18.41 5.59
CA LYS A 249 -15.60 -18.85 4.78
C LYS A 249 -16.54 -17.70 4.41
N CYS A 250 -16.72 -16.71 5.29
CA CYS A 250 -17.53 -15.54 4.96
C CYS A 250 -16.96 -14.79 3.75
N PHE A 251 -15.63 -14.57 3.71
CA PHE A 251 -14.96 -13.91 2.59
C PHE A 251 -15.06 -14.75 1.31
N ILE A 252 -14.86 -16.07 1.40
CA ILE A 252 -15.04 -17.00 0.27
C ILE A 252 -16.45 -16.85 -0.34
N GLU A 253 -17.48 -16.88 0.51
CA GLU A 253 -18.87 -16.74 0.07
C GLU A 253 -19.16 -15.35 -0.52
N GLN A 254 -18.71 -14.29 0.15
CA GLN A 254 -18.94 -12.91 -0.27
C GLN A 254 -18.31 -12.65 -1.64
N TYR A 255 -17.01 -12.84 -1.77
CA TYR A 255 -16.29 -12.56 -3.02
C TYR A 255 -16.67 -13.56 -4.12
N GLY A 256 -16.86 -14.84 -3.78
CA GLY A 256 -17.31 -15.87 -4.72
C GLY A 256 -18.69 -15.61 -5.34
N SER A 257 -19.50 -14.74 -4.72
CA SER A 257 -20.80 -14.33 -5.26
C SER A 257 -20.70 -13.17 -6.27
N MET A 258 -19.58 -12.46 -6.32
CA MET A 258 -19.45 -11.25 -7.12
C MET A 258 -19.20 -11.56 -8.59
N GLU A 259 -20.01 -10.94 -9.46
CA GLU A 259 -19.90 -11.03 -10.90
C GLU A 259 -18.84 -10.06 -11.43
N VAL A 260 -18.01 -10.55 -12.35
CA VAL A 260 -17.12 -9.72 -13.19
C VAL A 260 -17.80 -9.57 -14.54
N LYS A 261 -18.01 -8.32 -14.95
CA LYS A 261 -18.71 -7.96 -16.18
C LYS A 261 -17.81 -7.17 -17.09
N ASN A 262 -18.05 -7.30 -18.38
CA ASN A 262 -17.51 -6.42 -19.41
C ASN A 262 -17.83 -4.98 -19.03
N GLU A 263 -16.80 -4.16 -19.02
CA GLU A 263 -16.86 -2.78 -18.55
C GLU A 263 -17.62 -1.84 -19.51
N LEU A 264 -17.79 -2.22 -20.78
CA LEU A 264 -18.50 -1.47 -21.81
C LEU A 264 -19.90 -2.02 -22.09
N THR A 265 -20.03 -3.34 -22.26
CA THR A 265 -21.31 -3.96 -22.64
C THR A 265 -22.14 -4.40 -21.43
N GLY A 266 -21.51 -4.60 -20.27
CA GLY A 266 -22.15 -5.16 -19.08
C GLY A 266 -22.35 -6.68 -19.14
N ASP A 267 -21.85 -7.36 -20.18
CA ASP A 267 -21.95 -8.81 -20.32
C ASP A 267 -21.20 -9.53 -19.21
N LEU A 268 -21.76 -10.64 -18.73
CA LEU A 268 -21.13 -11.45 -17.68
C LEU A 268 -19.90 -12.16 -18.25
N LEU A 269 -18.72 -11.90 -17.68
CA LEU A 269 -17.48 -12.60 -17.99
C LEU A 269 -17.26 -13.80 -17.07
N GLY A 270 -17.67 -13.69 -15.81
CA GLY A 270 -17.56 -14.77 -14.82
C GLY A 270 -17.87 -14.32 -13.40
N LYS A 271 -17.55 -15.18 -12.44
CA LYS A 271 -17.59 -14.85 -11.00
C LYS A 271 -16.21 -15.06 -10.42
N LEU A 272 -15.86 -14.26 -9.41
CA LEU A 272 -14.59 -14.45 -8.70
C LEU A 272 -14.57 -15.85 -8.06
N ASP A 273 -13.39 -16.46 -7.98
CA ASP A 273 -13.18 -17.60 -7.10
C ASP A 273 -12.80 -17.10 -5.71
N GLY A 274 -13.77 -17.08 -4.80
CA GLY A 274 -13.55 -16.59 -3.44
C GLY A 274 -12.52 -17.38 -2.62
N LYS A 275 -12.19 -18.62 -3.02
CA LYS A 275 -11.07 -19.37 -2.39
C LYS A 275 -9.73 -18.91 -2.94
N LEU A 276 -9.64 -18.71 -4.25
CA LEU A 276 -8.44 -18.19 -4.90
C LEU A 276 -8.09 -16.80 -4.35
N THR A 277 -9.07 -15.91 -4.23
CA THR A 277 -8.84 -14.51 -3.83
C THR A 277 -8.84 -14.31 -2.32
N LEU A 278 -9.00 -15.37 -1.52
CA LEU A 278 -9.20 -15.25 -0.07
C LEU A 278 -8.08 -14.47 0.62
N ARG A 279 -6.84 -14.79 0.27
CA ARG A 279 -5.64 -14.23 0.88
C ARG A 279 -5.60 -12.71 0.74
N GLU A 280 -5.75 -12.25 -0.50
CA GLU A 280 -5.74 -10.83 -0.86
C GLU A 280 -6.95 -10.07 -0.32
N THR A 281 -8.11 -10.71 -0.28
CA THR A 281 -9.33 -10.08 0.22
C THR A 281 -9.35 -9.94 1.73
N ILE A 282 -8.74 -10.87 2.49
CA ILE A 282 -8.43 -10.68 3.92
C ILE A 282 -7.47 -9.50 4.08
N ALA A 283 -6.39 -9.44 3.29
CA ALA A 283 -5.40 -8.39 3.39
C ALA A 283 -5.96 -6.98 3.07
N ASP A 284 -6.82 -6.86 2.07
CA ASP A 284 -7.53 -5.61 1.76
C ASP A 284 -8.42 -5.15 2.92
N ASN A 285 -9.22 -6.07 3.48
CA ASN A 285 -10.14 -5.75 4.56
C ASN A 285 -9.39 -5.36 5.84
N GLY A 286 -8.30 -6.07 6.15
CA GLY A 286 -7.53 -5.88 7.36
C GLY A 286 -6.71 -4.61 7.27
N GLY A 287 -6.09 -4.38 6.12
CA GLY A 287 -5.31 -3.20 5.83
C GLY A 287 -6.14 -1.92 5.87
N LEU A 288 -7.28 -1.90 5.16
CA LEU A 288 -8.17 -0.74 5.13
C LEU A 288 -8.71 -0.37 6.51
N ASN A 289 -9.24 -1.34 7.25
CA ASN A 289 -9.80 -1.08 8.57
C ASN A 289 -8.71 -0.67 9.59
N THR A 290 -7.49 -1.22 9.47
CA THR A 290 -6.37 -0.84 10.34
C THR A 290 -5.89 0.56 10.05
N ALA A 291 -5.73 0.91 8.78
CA ALA A 291 -5.34 2.24 8.36
C ALA A 291 -6.36 3.30 8.78
N TYR A 292 -7.67 3.02 8.68
CA TYR A 292 -8.71 3.96 9.13
C TYR A 292 -8.67 4.20 10.64
N ARG A 293 -8.48 3.13 11.43
CA ARG A 293 -8.30 3.26 12.89
C ARG A 293 -7.06 4.07 13.23
N ALA A 294 -5.94 3.78 12.58
CA ALA A 294 -4.69 4.50 12.80
C ALA A 294 -4.79 6.00 12.43
N TYR A 295 -5.49 6.31 11.33
CA TYR A 295 -5.83 7.68 10.97
C TYR A 295 -6.64 8.38 12.07
N ARG A 296 -7.73 7.75 12.51
CA ARG A 296 -8.61 8.30 13.55
C ARG A 296 -7.90 8.55 14.87
N ASP A 297 -7.01 7.65 15.26
CA ASP A 297 -6.19 7.79 16.45
C ASP A 297 -5.21 8.94 16.33
N TYR A 298 -4.54 9.07 15.19
CA TYR A 298 -3.59 10.15 14.93
C TYR A 298 -4.26 11.52 14.99
N VAL A 299 -5.38 11.71 14.27
CA VAL A 299 -6.11 13.00 14.28
C VAL A 299 -6.77 13.31 15.63
N HIS A 300 -7.00 12.30 16.47
CA HIS A 300 -7.48 12.50 17.84
C HIS A 300 -6.35 12.88 18.80
N ALA A 301 -5.14 12.33 18.60
CA ALA A 301 -3.99 12.60 19.44
C ALA A 301 -3.31 13.95 19.12
N GLU A 302 -3.30 14.34 17.85
CA GLU A 302 -2.56 15.51 17.36
C GLU A 302 -3.52 16.63 16.93
N ALA A 303 -3.57 17.72 17.69
CA ALA A 303 -4.57 18.78 17.54
C ALA A 303 -4.54 19.50 16.17
N GLU A 304 -3.37 19.56 15.53
CA GLU A 304 -3.18 20.22 14.22
C GLU A 304 -2.88 19.21 13.09
N ALA A 305 -3.12 17.92 13.30
CA ALA A 305 -2.81 16.88 12.31
C ALA A 305 -3.60 17.03 11.00
N THR A 306 -4.82 17.55 11.07
CA THR A 306 -5.67 17.72 9.88
C THR A 306 -6.21 19.13 9.76
N LYS A 307 -6.27 19.61 8.52
CA LYS A 307 -6.90 20.88 8.18
C LYS A 307 -8.41 20.75 7.92
N TYR A 308 -8.93 19.53 7.85
CA TYR A 308 -10.33 19.26 7.52
C TYR A 308 -11.23 19.24 8.76
N THR A 309 -12.53 19.47 8.57
CA THR A 309 -13.52 19.07 9.58
C THR A 309 -13.48 17.55 9.76
N LYS A 310 -13.95 17.05 10.91
CA LYS A 310 -14.03 15.60 11.15
C LYS A 310 -14.76 14.86 10.02
N GLU A 311 -15.94 15.36 9.62
CA GLU A 311 -16.74 14.74 8.57
C GLU A 311 -15.99 14.73 7.23
N THR A 312 -15.40 15.86 6.85
CA THR A 312 -14.66 15.99 5.59
C THR A 312 -13.43 15.10 5.58
N GLY A 313 -12.64 15.06 6.66
CA GLY A 313 -11.47 14.20 6.76
C GLY A 313 -11.82 12.71 6.71
N GLU A 314 -12.87 12.29 7.43
CA GLU A 314 -13.34 10.90 7.39
C GLU A 314 -13.82 10.50 5.99
N LYS A 315 -14.59 11.35 5.29
CA LYS A 315 -14.99 11.08 3.89
C LYS A 315 -13.81 11.12 2.93
N THR A 316 -12.86 12.03 3.12
CA THR A 316 -11.63 12.15 2.33
C THR A 316 -10.81 10.86 2.41
N PHE A 317 -10.72 10.24 3.58
CA PHE A 317 -10.05 8.93 3.73
C PHE A 317 -10.69 7.88 2.81
N TRP A 318 -12.00 7.67 2.91
CA TRP A 318 -12.67 6.61 2.15
C TRP A 318 -12.64 6.86 0.64
N ILE A 319 -12.82 8.11 0.20
CA ILE A 319 -12.75 8.47 -1.22
C ILE A 319 -11.32 8.30 -1.73
N SER A 320 -10.30 8.69 -0.95
CA SER A 320 -8.89 8.50 -1.35
C SER A 320 -8.54 7.01 -1.52
N HIS A 321 -9.02 6.14 -0.62
CA HIS A 321 -8.84 4.70 -0.76
C HIS A 321 -9.56 4.15 -2.00
N ALA A 322 -10.79 4.61 -2.25
CA ALA A 322 -11.53 4.24 -3.45
C ALA A 322 -10.80 4.68 -4.73
N GLN A 323 -10.20 5.86 -4.72
CA GLN A 323 -9.43 6.38 -5.85
C GLN A 323 -8.17 5.57 -6.14
N LEU A 324 -7.52 5.01 -5.10
CA LEU A 324 -6.44 4.04 -5.27
C LEU A 324 -6.87 2.77 -6.00
N ARG A 325 -8.16 2.42 -5.96
CA ARG A 325 -8.73 1.22 -6.58
C ARG A 325 -9.34 1.49 -7.95
N CYS A 326 -9.32 2.74 -8.44
CA CYS A 326 -9.80 3.03 -9.79
C CYS A 326 -8.94 2.28 -10.82
N ALA A 327 -9.64 1.55 -11.68
CA ALA A 327 -9.08 0.82 -12.81
C ALA A 327 -10.03 0.89 -14.00
N LYS A 328 -9.46 0.84 -15.20
CA LYS A 328 -10.16 0.59 -16.46
C LYS A 328 -9.49 -0.58 -17.15
N ASN A 329 -10.26 -1.62 -17.44
CA ASN A 329 -9.74 -2.92 -17.84
C ASN A 329 -10.24 -3.30 -19.23
N SER A 330 -9.38 -3.96 -20.00
CA SER A 330 -9.82 -4.74 -21.17
C SER A 330 -10.55 -6.00 -20.73
N ASP A 331 -11.38 -6.57 -21.61
CA ASP A 331 -12.07 -7.82 -21.34
C ASP A 331 -11.07 -8.98 -21.17
N GLU A 332 -9.99 -8.99 -21.95
CA GLU A 332 -8.91 -9.97 -21.81
C GLU A 332 -8.26 -9.89 -20.43
N TYR A 333 -8.03 -8.67 -19.92
CA TYR A 333 -7.44 -8.50 -18.59
C TYR A 333 -8.44 -8.88 -17.47
N LEU A 334 -9.73 -8.56 -17.62
CA LEU A 334 -10.76 -9.01 -16.68
C LEU A 334 -10.87 -10.54 -16.64
N GLN A 335 -10.76 -11.22 -17.78
CA GLN A 335 -10.73 -12.68 -17.84
C GLN A 335 -9.47 -13.25 -17.16
N PHE A 336 -8.30 -12.63 -17.35
CA PHE A 336 -7.10 -12.98 -16.60
C PHE A 336 -7.31 -12.88 -15.09
N LEU A 337 -7.95 -11.79 -14.62
CA LEU A 337 -8.22 -11.58 -13.20
C LEU A 337 -9.20 -12.59 -12.59
N LEU A 338 -9.95 -13.36 -13.38
CA LEU A 338 -10.72 -14.50 -12.86
C LEU A 338 -9.83 -15.67 -12.41
N THR A 339 -8.55 -15.66 -12.82
CA THR A 339 -7.53 -16.66 -12.47
C THR A 339 -6.40 -16.09 -11.62
N ASP A 340 -6.46 -14.80 -11.27
CA ASP A 340 -5.49 -14.12 -10.40
C ASP A 340 -5.95 -14.17 -8.93
N GLU A 341 -5.01 -14.10 -7.98
CA GLU A 341 -5.33 -14.02 -6.55
C GLU A 341 -5.91 -12.65 -6.15
N HIS A 342 -5.65 -11.60 -6.95
CA HIS A 342 -6.20 -10.26 -6.74
C HIS A 342 -7.46 -10.03 -7.59
N PRO A 343 -8.61 -9.74 -6.96
CA PRO A 343 -9.80 -9.32 -7.70
C PRO A 343 -9.59 -8.00 -8.47
N PRO A 344 -10.45 -7.68 -9.44
CA PRO A 344 -10.48 -6.34 -10.04
C PRO A 344 -10.65 -5.25 -8.99
N GLY A 345 -10.08 -4.06 -9.24
CA GLY A 345 -10.06 -2.95 -8.28
C GLY A 345 -11.45 -2.58 -7.72
N ARG A 346 -12.49 -2.64 -8.57
CA ARG A 346 -13.88 -2.45 -8.15
C ARG A 346 -14.32 -3.44 -7.06
N HIS A 347 -14.02 -4.72 -7.25
CA HIS A 347 -14.39 -5.78 -6.32
C HIS A 347 -13.59 -5.68 -5.02
N ARG A 348 -12.30 -5.35 -5.10
CA ARG A 348 -11.45 -5.07 -3.93
C ARG A 348 -12.03 -3.93 -3.08
N LEU A 349 -12.45 -2.83 -3.72
CA LEU A 349 -13.08 -1.71 -3.03
C LEU A 349 -14.42 -2.11 -2.40
N ILE A 350 -15.36 -2.59 -3.22
CA ILE A 350 -16.74 -2.85 -2.80
C ILE A 350 -16.79 -3.91 -1.69
N GLY A 351 -16.03 -4.99 -1.83
CA GLY A 351 -15.96 -6.04 -0.81
C GLY A 351 -15.44 -5.51 0.53
N ALA A 352 -14.38 -4.70 0.51
CA ALA A 352 -13.80 -4.13 1.73
C ALA A 352 -14.73 -3.12 2.42
N VAL A 353 -15.33 -2.18 1.68
CA VAL A 353 -16.20 -1.16 2.29
C VAL A 353 -17.52 -1.74 2.80
N GLN A 354 -18.08 -2.77 2.14
CA GLN A 354 -19.26 -3.49 2.61
C GLN A 354 -19.04 -4.14 3.98
N ASN A 355 -17.82 -4.58 4.27
CA ASN A 355 -17.47 -5.20 5.55
C ASN A 355 -17.11 -4.18 6.65
N SER A 356 -16.89 -2.91 6.28
CA SER A 356 -16.55 -1.88 7.26
C SER A 356 -17.81 -1.30 7.92
N VAL A 357 -17.85 -1.34 9.26
CA VAL A 357 -18.86 -0.64 10.05
C VAL A 357 -18.60 0.87 10.09
N ASP A 358 -17.35 1.27 9.94
CA ASP A 358 -16.95 2.67 9.97
C ASP A 358 -17.32 3.38 8.67
N PHE A 359 -17.09 2.75 7.52
CA PHE A 359 -17.58 3.24 6.23
C PHE A 359 -19.09 3.49 6.26
N ALA A 360 -19.85 2.50 6.73
CA ALA A 360 -21.31 2.60 6.80
C ALA A 360 -21.78 3.78 7.68
N LYS A 361 -21.05 4.10 8.77
CA LYS A 361 -21.33 5.27 9.61
C LYS A 361 -21.00 6.58 8.92
N VAL A 362 -19.85 6.67 8.24
CA VAL A 362 -19.39 7.90 7.58
C VAL A 362 -20.30 8.32 6.44
N PHE A 363 -20.80 7.35 5.66
CA PHE A 363 -21.66 7.62 4.50
C PHE A 363 -23.16 7.42 4.78
N ASN A 364 -23.53 6.94 5.98
CA ASN A 364 -24.91 6.59 6.32
C ASN A 364 -25.58 5.70 5.24
N ALA A 365 -24.85 4.69 4.75
CA ALA A 365 -25.10 4.03 3.47
C ALA A 365 -25.83 2.67 3.57
N PRO A 366 -26.60 2.27 2.54
CA PRO A 366 -27.18 0.95 2.33
C PRO A 366 -26.22 -0.07 1.70
N MET A 367 -25.03 0.33 1.23
CA MET A 367 -23.90 -0.61 1.02
C MET A 367 -23.36 -1.14 2.36
N ASN A 368 -24.26 -1.71 3.14
CA ASN A 368 -24.11 -2.07 4.53
C ASN A 368 -24.87 -3.38 4.75
N PRO A 369 -24.39 -4.51 4.17
CA PRO A 369 -25.06 -5.79 4.32
C PRO A 369 -25.16 -6.17 5.81
N THR A 370 -26.28 -6.78 6.20
CA THR A 370 -26.50 -7.22 7.59
C THR A 370 -25.44 -8.23 8.05
N LYS A 371 -25.01 -9.12 7.15
CA LYS A 371 -23.88 -10.03 7.36
C LYS A 371 -22.61 -9.35 6.83
N LYS A 372 -21.79 -8.82 7.73
CA LYS A 372 -20.43 -8.34 7.42
C LYS A 372 -19.41 -9.42 7.74
N CYS A 373 -18.49 -9.67 6.83
CA CYS A 373 -17.34 -10.48 7.12
C CYS A 373 -16.41 -9.70 8.05
N SER A 374 -15.95 -10.35 9.11
CA SER A 374 -15.05 -9.74 10.08
C SER A 374 -13.89 -10.68 10.34
N GLU A 375 -12.70 -10.12 10.25
CA GLU A 375 -11.49 -10.78 10.67
C GLU A 375 -11.53 -11.13 12.16
N LEU A 376 -10.70 -12.08 12.59
CA LEU A 376 -10.49 -12.42 14.00
C LEU A 376 -9.92 -11.25 14.83
N HIS A 377 -9.47 -10.18 14.17
CA HIS A 377 -8.41 -9.30 14.64
C HIS A 377 -8.85 -8.02 15.38
N THR A 378 -10.12 -7.87 15.79
CA THR A 378 -10.55 -6.68 16.57
C THR A 378 -9.77 -6.50 17.89
N ASN A 379 -9.22 -7.58 18.48
CA ASN A 379 -8.36 -7.50 19.66
C ASN A 379 -6.85 -7.61 19.37
N PHE A 380 -6.43 -8.27 18.27
CA PHE A 380 -5.01 -8.36 17.89
C PHE A 380 -4.47 -7.02 17.40
N ILE A 381 -5.34 -6.23 16.76
CA ILE A 381 -5.01 -4.89 16.30
C ILE A 381 -4.83 -3.96 17.49
N ARG A 382 -5.46 -4.14 18.66
CA ARG A 382 -5.15 -3.33 19.86
C ARG A 382 -3.68 -3.42 20.27
N PHE A 383 -3.02 -4.56 20.05
CA PHE A 383 -1.59 -4.72 20.32
C PHE A 383 -0.73 -3.89 19.34
N TRP A 384 -1.09 -3.90 18.04
CA TRP A 384 -0.45 -3.07 17.01
C TRP A 384 -0.86 -1.59 17.06
N HIS A 385 -2.05 -1.30 17.56
CA HIS A 385 -2.64 0.03 17.80
C HIS A 385 -1.85 0.73 18.90
N SER A 386 -1.52 0.01 19.98
CA SER A 386 -0.58 0.51 20.98
C SER A 386 0.81 0.78 20.39
N LEU A 387 1.28 -0.01 19.41
CA LEU A 387 2.59 0.17 18.74
C LEU A 387 2.63 1.31 17.72
N LEU A 388 1.56 1.51 16.94
CA LEU A 388 1.41 2.62 15.99
C LEU A 388 1.17 3.97 16.70
N VAL A 389 0.58 3.94 17.90
CA VAL A 389 0.30 5.13 18.72
C VAL A 389 1.43 5.44 19.71
N SER A 390 2.19 4.45 20.20
CA SER A 390 3.30 4.65 21.16
C SER A 390 4.67 4.88 20.52
N SER A 391 4.78 4.67 19.22
CA SER A 391 6.02 4.88 18.48
C SER A 391 5.72 5.79 17.30
N SER A 392 6.44 6.89 17.20
CA SER A 392 6.97 7.67 16.07
C SER A 392 6.89 7.14 14.62
N PHE A 393 6.22 6.02 14.32
CA PHE A 393 6.23 5.29 13.08
C PHE A 393 5.56 6.03 11.92
N ILE A 394 4.62 6.93 12.22
CA ILE A 394 3.94 7.76 11.23
C ILE A 394 4.29 9.26 11.41
N VAL A 395 4.59 9.69 12.63
CA VAL A 395 4.95 11.10 12.96
C VAL A 395 6.31 11.52 12.38
N TYR A 396 7.15 10.59 11.91
CA TYR A 396 8.44 10.92 11.29
C TYR A 396 8.40 10.90 9.74
N PHE A 397 7.24 10.61 9.15
CA PHE A 397 7.06 10.53 7.69
C PHE A 397 5.72 11.13 7.17
N LEU A 398 4.82 11.55 8.06
CA LEU A 398 3.88 12.66 7.83
C LEU A 398 4.50 13.93 8.42
#